data_AF-A0A7W9KK61-F1
#
_entry.id   AF-A0A7W9KK61-F1
#
_cell.length_a   1.000
_cell.length_b   1.000
_cell.length_c   1.000
_cell.angle_alpha   90.00
_cell.angle_beta   90.00
_cell.angle_gamma   90.00
#
_symmetry.space_group_name_H-M   'P 1'
#
loop_
_entity.id
_entity.type
_entity.pdbx_description
1 polymer ?
#
loop_
_entity_poly.entity_id
_entity_poly.type
_entity_poly.pdbx_seq_one_letter_code
_entity_poly.pdbx_strand_id
1 'polypeptide(L)'
;MDGLTTDETSGIRVRILGRPTIFRADGSSLELTPLHGSLLAALALAGPRGRSKLWLMNHLWTTGTDPNALSQAALRLRKHAPVPKPAAGAPYVLDLPTSSIDALVFRDSVLSLSATEPTERFDELLQMWDSNPWEEYSRLPASCWRDIKEARDRLVTRVRGLTDPERASLSSWNGFCDIFHTEAARWRGEPQRPVVKRKRVLIVDDLIAKSLEDVLRGEFECDLITSIGEWTRRLAAGHPLDHDCALVDLHLDEGMVDGHGRLVLEDLRRLRPEMPTALMSAELPFEDLESLKRSLGVRNVIPKHNDQKGPMIPLRDLVRKLIADG
;
A
#
# COMPACT_ATOMS: atom_id res chain seq x y z
N MET A 1 20.15 16.18 28.72
CA MET A 1 20.29 15.81 27.30
C MET A 1 19.51 16.85 26.55
N ASP A 2 20.23 17.87 26.13
CA ASP A 2 19.64 19.12 25.68
C ASP A 2 19.14 18.91 24.25
N GLY A 3 17.87 19.23 24.00
CA GLY A 3 17.31 19.16 22.65
C GLY A 3 18.01 20.17 21.73
N LEU A 4 17.87 19.97 20.42
CA LEU A 4 18.30 20.97 19.44
C LEU A 4 17.67 22.31 19.78
N THR A 5 18.47 23.37 19.81
CA THR A 5 17.97 24.73 20.02
C THR A 5 17.17 25.17 18.78
N THR A 6 16.24 26.12 18.93
CA THR A 6 15.43 26.65 17.82
C THR A 6 16.28 27.14 16.65
N ASP A 7 17.49 27.64 16.92
CA ASP A 7 18.43 28.10 15.90
C ASP A 7 19.04 26.92 15.10
N GLU A 8 19.36 25.81 15.76
CA GLU A 8 19.89 24.59 15.11
C GLU A 8 18.84 23.85 14.26
N THR A 9 17.55 24.07 14.53
CA THR A 9 16.48 23.52 13.69
C THR A 9 16.30 24.29 12.38
N SER A 10 16.79 25.53 12.32
CA SER A 10 16.78 26.35 11.12
C SER A 10 17.74 25.75 10.08
N GLY A 11 17.19 25.25 8.98
CA GLY A 11 17.97 24.66 7.88
C GLY A 11 18.01 23.14 7.85
N ILE A 12 17.35 22.44 8.78
CA ILE A 12 17.13 21.00 8.64
C ILE A 12 16.13 20.74 7.50
N ARG A 13 16.49 19.83 6.60
CA ARG A 13 15.63 19.33 5.52
C ARG A 13 15.54 17.81 5.58
N VAL A 14 14.38 17.29 5.20
CA VAL A 14 14.06 15.86 5.20
C VAL A 14 13.70 15.43 3.78
N ARG A 15 14.34 14.35 3.34
CA ARG A 15 14.05 13.69 2.08
C ARG A 15 13.44 12.33 2.33
N ILE A 16 12.27 12.06 1.76
CA ILE A 16 11.54 10.79 1.86
C ILE A 16 10.93 10.33 0.51
N LEU A 17 11.11 11.08 -0.59
CA LEU A 17 10.85 10.63 -1.97
C LEU A 17 12.02 9.78 -2.50
N GLY A 18 12.42 8.80 -1.70
CA GLY A 18 13.60 7.99 -1.90
C GLY A 18 14.00 7.32 -0.60
N ARG A 19 15.31 7.09 -0.42
CA ARG A 19 15.82 6.63 0.87
C ARG A 19 15.73 7.74 1.92
N PRO A 20 15.05 7.53 3.07
CA PRO A 20 14.90 8.57 4.09
C PRO A 20 16.24 9.14 4.58
N THR A 21 16.42 10.43 4.36
CA THR A 21 17.68 11.15 4.62
C THR A 21 17.41 12.49 5.30
N ILE A 22 18.23 12.84 6.29
CA ILE A 22 18.20 14.16 6.94
C ILE A 22 19.38 14.97 6.44
N PHE A 23 19.13 16.20 6.00
CA PHE A 23 20.13 17.20 5.64
C PHE A 23 20.17 18.26 6.73
N ARG A 24 21.37 18.60 7.19
CA ARG A 24 21.59 19.64 8.19
C ARG A 24 21.95 20.98 7.54
N ALA A 25 21.91 22.05 8.33
CA ALA A 25 22.27 23.39 7.89
C ALA A 25 23.74 23.50 7.43
N ASP A 26 24.63 22.66 7.97
CA ASP A 26 26.05 22.58 7.59
C ASP A 26 26.29 21.84 6.25
N GLY A 27 25.22 21.40 5.57
CA GLY A 27 25.29 20.65 4.33
C GLY A 27 25.55 19.15 4.50
N SER A 28 25.82 18.67 5.73
CA SER A 28 25.97 17.24 5.98
C SER A 28 24.65 16.50 5.82
N SER A 29 24.74 15.24 5.43
CA SER A 29 23.59 14.34 5.29
C SER A 29 23.75 13.11 6.16
N LEU A 30 22.63 12.59 6.65
CA LEU A 30 22.57 11.37 7.44
C LEU A 30 21.55 10.42 6.85
N GLU A 31 22.05 9.30 6.34
CA GLU A 31 21.19 8.16 6.01
C GLU A 31 20.77 7.43 7.30
N LEU A 32 19.49 7.11 7.38
CA LEU A 32 18.93 6.43 8.53
C LEU A 32 18.90 4.92 8.33
N THR A 33 18.93 4.18 9.45
CA THR A 33 18.60 2.75 9.40
C THR A 33 17.14 2.57 8.99
N PRO A 34 16.73 1.41 8.41
CA PRO A 34 15.38 1.23 7.88
C PRO A 34 14.26 1.57 8.86
N LEU A 35 14.41 1.22 10.14
CA LEU A 35 13.43 1.53 11.18
C LEU A 35 13.34 3.05 11.44
N HIS A 36 14.48 3.74 11.58
CA HIS A 36 14.47 5.20 11.82
C HIS A 36 14.00 5.97 10.59
N GLY A 37 14.33 5.48 9.39
CA GLY A 37 13.83 6.04 8.14
C GLY A 37 12.30 5.90 8.03
N SER A 38 11.76 4.73 8.38
CA SER A 38 10.30 4.50 8.41
C SER A 38 9.62 5.38 9.47
N LEU A 39 10.23 5.55 10.65
CA LEU A 39 9.74 6.47 11.68
C LEU A 39 9.75 7.92 11.20
N LEU A 40 10.85 8.38 10.58
CA LEU A 40 10.94 9.73 10.01
C LEU A 40 9.86 9.97 8.95
N ALA A 41 9.70 9.04 8.00
CA ALA A 41 8.68 9.13 6.97
C ALA A 41 7.25 9.11 7.56
N ALA A 42 6.97 8.27 8.57
CA ALA A 42 5.67 8.25 9.24
C ALA A 42 5.31 9.61 9.86
N LEU A 43 6.29 10.27 10.50
CA LEU A 43 6.08 11.57 11.13
C LEU A 43 6.00 12.70 10.09
N ALA A 44 6.86 12.67 9.08
CA ALA A 44 6.86 13.64 7.98
C ALA A 44 5.53 13.66 7.22
N LEU A 45 5.01 12.48 6.85
CA LEU A 45 3.73 12.35 6.14
C LEU A 45 2.52 12.70 7.01
N ALA A 46 2.64 12.60 8.34
CA ALA A 46 1.57 13.01 9.26
C ALA A 46 1.49 14.53 9.44
N GLY A 47 2.58 15.25 9.14
CA GLY A 47 2.69 16.68 9.35
C GLY A 47 2.44 17.08 10.82
N PRO A 48 1.85 18.26 11.06
CA PRO A 48 1.62 18.77 12.43
C PRO A 48 0.72 17.89 13.30
N ARG A 49 -0.09 17.01 12.70
CA ARG A 49 -0.97 16.10 13.46
C ARG A 49 -0.19 14.99 14.16
N GLY A 50 0.99 14.64 13.63
CA GLY A 50 1.82 13.58 14.18
C GLY A 50 1.18 12.19 14.16
N ARG A 51 1.81 11.25 14.86
CA ARG A 51 1.33 9.87 15.03
C ARG A 51 1.32 9.47 16.49
N SER A 52 0.25 8.80 16.93
CA SER A 52 0.17 8.30 18.30
C SER A 52 1.17 7.18 18.55
N LYS A 53 1.56 6.98 19.81
CA LYS A 53 2.42 5.86 20.23
C LYS A 53 1.87 4.51 19.73
N LEU A 54 0.58 4.28 19.95
CA LEU A 54 -0.09 3.04 19.56
C LEU A 54 -0.02 2.81 18.05
N TRP A 55 -0.29 3.86 17.25
CA TRP A 55 -0.23 3.75 15.80
C TRP A 55 1.19 3.41 15.31
N LEU A 56 2.21 4.10 15.85
CA LEU A 56 3.61 3.84 15.47
C LEU A 56 4.05 2.43 15.83
N MET A 57 3.72 1.97 17.05
CA MET A 57 4.03 0.61 17.50
C MET A 57 3.39 -0.44 16.59
N ASN A 58 2.11 -0.27 16.25
CA ASN A 58 1.37 -1.25 15.46
C ASN A 58 1.84 -1.39 14.00
N HIS A 59 2.43 -0.33 13.43
CA HIS A 59 2.80 -0.33 12.01
C HIS A 59 4.30 -0.49 11.77
N LEU A 60 5.16 -0.04 12.69
CA LEU A 60 6.61 -0.07 12.48
C LEU A 60 7.30 -1.25 13.18
N TRP A 61 6.68 -1.81 14.22
CA TRP A 61 7.21 -2.90 15.02
C TRP A 61 6.38 -4.17 14.89
N THR A 62 7.05 -5.32 15.04
CA THR A 62 6.40 -6.62 15.14
C THR A 62 5.88 -6.87 16.56
N THR A 63 4.89 -7.75 16.69
CA THR A 63 4.33 -8.18 17.98
C THR A 63 5.42 -8.69 18.93
N GLY A 64 5.31 -8.37 20.23
CA GLY A 64 6.28 -8.79 21.26
C GLY A 64 7.47 -7.84 21.46
N THR A 65 7.47 -6.67 20.82
CA THR A 65 8.52 -5.65 21.00
C THR A 65 8.47 -5.01 22.39
N ASP A 66 9.65 -4.72 22.97
CA ASP A 66 9.82 -3.93 24.20
C ASP A 66 8.91 -2.68 24.23
N PRO A 67 8.12 -2.46 25.30
CA PRO A 67 7.23 -1.30 25.45
C PRO A 67 7.95 0.06 25.37
N ASN A 68 9.27 0.09 25.52
CA ASN A 68 10.13 1.28 25.42
C ASN A 68 10.82 1.44 24.06
N ALA A 69 10.66 0.52 23.11
CA ALA A 69 11.37 0.54 21.83
C ALA A 69 11.11 1.83 21.03
N LEU A 70 9.86 2.31 20.97
CA LEU A 70 9.53 3.58 20.31
C LEU A 70 10.24 4.77 20.98
N SER A 71 10.24 4.82 22.31
CA SER A 71 10.90 5.90 23.05
C SER A 71 12.40 5.94 22.76
N GLN A 72 13.05 4.78 22.66
CA GLN A 72 14.46 4.66 22.31
C GLN A 72 14.73 5.07 20.86
N ALA A 73 13.91 4.63 19.91
CA ALA A 73 14.04 5.02 18.50
C ALA A 73 13.80 6.53 18.30
N ALA A 74 12.79 7.10 18.95
CA ALA A 74 12.51 8.52 18.93
C ALA A 74 13.63 9.34 19.59
N LEU A 75 14.23 8.84 20.68
CA LEU A 75 15.38 9.47 21.33
C LEU A 75 16.59 9.52 20.39
N ARG A 76 16.84 8.45 19.62
CA ARG A 76 17.91 8.41 18.61
C ARG A 76 17.63 9.37 17.46
N LEU A 77 16.41 9.36 16.94
CA LEU A 77 16.00 10.27 15.85
C LEU A 77 16.10 11.75 16.26
N ARG A 78 15.77 12.08 17.52
CA ARG A 78 15.85 13.44 18.07
C ARG A 78 17.26 14.05 18.02
N LYS A 79 18.31 13.23 17.94
CA LYS A 79 19.69 13.71 17.77
C LYS A 79 19.95 14.36 16.40
N HIS A 80 19.04 14.16 15.45
CA HIS A 80 19.23 14.53 14.06
C HIS A 80 18.05 15.32 13.47
N ALA A 81 16.85 15.14 14.01
CA ALA A 81 15.64 15.84 13.58
C ALA A 81 14.87 16.41 14.78
N PRO A 82 14.11 17.51 14.61
CA PRO A 82 13.33 18.13 15.68
C PRO A 82 12.08 17.31 15.97
N VAL A 83 12.25 16.26 16.76
CA VAL A 83 11.16 15.41 17.24
C VAL A 83 11.00 15.67 18.74
N PRO A 84 10.16 16.64 19.16
CA PRO A 84 10.00 16.96 20.57
C PRO A 84 9.55 15.74 21.39
N LYS A 85 9.83 15.76 22.69
CA LYS A 85 9.31 14.71 23.58
C LYS A 85 7.80 14.94 23.74
N PRO A 86 6.93 13.99 23.38
CA PRO A 86 5.50 14.19 23.51
C PRO A 86 5.12 14.25 25.00
N ALA A 87 4.12 15.09 25.32
CA ALA A 87 3.42 15.01 26.60
C ALA A 87 2.70 13.65 26.73
N ALA A 88 2.27 13.30 27.95
CA ALA A 88 1.54 12.05 28.16
C ALA A 88 0.28 11.99 27.27
N GLY A 89 0.17 10.94 26.46
CA GLY A 89 -0.94 10.75 25.50
C GLY A 89 -0.86 11.56 24.21
N ALA A 90 0.04 12.55 24.11
CA ALA A 90 0.21 13.35 22.90
C ALA A 90 0.90 12.55 21.76
N PRO A 91 0.63 12.89 20.49
CA PRO A 91 1.31 12.26 19.35
C PRO A 91 2.78 12.67 19.28
N TYR A 92 3.58 11.82 18.63
CA TYR A 92 4.91 12.19 18.16
C TYR A 92 4.76 13.04 16.91
N VAL A 93 5.45 14.17 16.86
CA VAL A 93 5.41 15.13 15.74
C VAL A 93 6.84 15.36 15.26
N LEU A 94 7.01 15.56 13.96
CA LEU A 94 8.21 16.13 13.38
C LEU A 94 7.99 17.64 13.25
N ASP A 95 8.66 18.43 14.09
CA ASP A 95 8.50 19.87 14.17
C ASP A 95 9.36 20.57 13.10
N LEU A 96 8.96 20.38 11.85
CA LEU A 96 9.56 21.01 10.68
C LEU A 96 8.48 21.69 9.84
N PRO A 97 8.79 22.84 9.19
CA PRO A 97 7.89 23.41 8.21
C PRO A 97 7.72 22.46 7.03
N THR A 98 6.56 22.50 6.38
CA THR A 98 6.27 21.63 5.22
C THR A 98 7.25 21.86 4.08
N SER A 99 7.78 23.07 3.93
CA SER A 99 8.82 23.44 2.96
C SER A 99 10.17 22.74 3.18
N SER A 100 10.40 22.17 4.35
CA SER A 100 11.60 21.39 4.66
C SER A 100 11.44 19.89 4.38
N ILE A 101 10.28 19.43 3.91
CA ILE A 101 10.00 18.01 3.65
C ILE A 101 9.69 17.83 2.17
N ASP A 102 10.59 17.17 1.44
CA ASP A 102 10.52 16.99 -0.02
C ASP A 102 9.17 16.46 -0.53
N ALA A 103 8.59 15.45 0.13
CA ALA A 103 7.31 14.87 -0.29
C ALA A 103 6.16 15.85 -0.16
N LEU A 104 6.17 16.69 0.88
CA LEU A 104 5.14 17.71 1.06
C LEU A 104 5.33 18.85 0.07
N VAL A 105 6.58 19.27 -0.17
CA VAL A 105 6.93 20.24 -1.23
C VAL A 105 6.48 19.73 -2.59
N PHE A 106 6.76 18.47 -2.93
CA PHE A 106 6.35 17.84 -4.17
C PHE A 106 4.82 17.85 -4.32
N ARG A 107 4.11 17.35 -3.30
CA ARG A 107 2.64 17.31 -3.30
C ARG A 107 2.06 18.70 -3.54
N ASP A 108 2.48 19.67 -2.75
CA ASP A 108 1.95 21.03 -2.80
C ASP A 108 2.30 21.70 -4.15
N SER A 109 3.51 21.45 -4.66
CA SER A 109 3.95 21.94 -5.97
C SER A 109 3.13 21.37 -7.12
N VAL A 110 2.81 20.07 -7.10
CA VAL A 110 1.95 19.45 -8.11
C VAL A 110 0.52 19.98 -8.03
N LEU A 111 0.00 20.19 -6.81
CA LEU A 111 -1.33 20.77 -6.61
C LEU A 111 -1.42 22.22 -7.12
N SER A 112 -0.33 22.97 -7.07
CA SER A 112 -0.27 24.34 -7.58
C SER A 112 0.01 24.48 -9.08
N LEU A 113 0.26 23.38 -9.81
CA LEU A 113 0.55 23.45 -11.25
C LEU A 113 -0.63 24.03 -12.04
N SER A 114 -0.38 25.15 -12.73
CA SER A 114 -1.32 25.74 -13.66
C SER A 114 -1.41 24.95 -14.98
N ALA A 115 -2.27 25.39 -15.91
CA ALA A 115 -2.35 24.79 -17.25
C ALA A 115 -1.21 25.25 -18.17
N THR A 116 -0.53 26.35 -17.82
CA THR A 116 0.49 27.03 -18.63
C THR A 116 1.86 26.96 -17.97
N GLU A 117 2.11 25.92 -17.17
CA GLU A 117 3.41 25.73 -16.52
C GLU A 117 4.50 25.48 -17.56
N PRO A 118 5.69 26.08 -17.39
CA PRO A 118 6.83 25.80 -18.24
C PRO A 118 7.31 24.36 -18.07
N THR A 119 7.84 23.76 -19.15
CA THR A 119 8.26 22.35 -19.17
C THR A 119 9.30 22.02 -18.10
N GLU A 120 10.19 22.96 -17.83
CA GLU A 120 11.23 22.89 -16.81
C GLU A 120 10.66 22.58 -15.43
N ARG A 121 9.46 23.10 -15.12
CA ARG A 121 8.82 22.87 -13.83
C ARG A 121 8.39 21.42 -13.65
N PHE A 122 7.98 20.74 -14.72
CA PHE A 122 7.68 19.31 -14.66
C PHE A 122 8.98 18.51 -14.47
N ASP A 123 10.07 18.89 -15.14
CA ASP A 123 11.35 18.20 -15.02
C ASP A 123 11.92 18.30 -13.59
N GLU A 124 11.86 19.48 -12.97
CA GLU A 124 12.22 19.69 -11.55
C GLU A 124 11.44 18.74 -10.62
N LEU A 125 10.14 18.57 -10.85
CA LEU A 125 9.29 17.72 -10.02
C LEU A 125 9.56 16.23 -10.23
N LEU A 126 9.89 15.82 -11.46
CA LEU A 126 10.32 14.45 -11.76
C LEU A 126 11.66 14.13 -11.08
N GLN A 127 12.59 15.09 -11.06
CA GLN A 127 13.91 14.94 -10.46
C GLN A 127 13.89 14.79 -8.92
N MET A 128 12.78 15.13 -8.25
CA MET A 128 12.67 14.99 -6.79
C MET A 128 12.69 13.53 -6.31
N TRP A 129 12.50 12.57 -7.21
CA TRP A 129 12.41 11.15 -6.87
C TRP A 129 13.78 10.46 -7.04
N ASP A 130 14.29 9.89 -5.94
CA ASP A 130 15.52 9.09 -5.96
C ASP A 130 15.23 7.57 -5.98
N SER A 131 14.10 7.14 -5.42
CA SER A 131 13.63 5.76 -5.45
C SER A 131 12.13 5.67 -5.13
N ASN A 132 11.52 4.48 -5.22
CA ASN A 132 10.11 4.26 -4.88
C ASN A 132 9.95 3.99 -3.37
N PRO A 133 9.41 4.94 -2.57
CA PRO A 133 9.46 4.85 -1.11
C PRO A 133 8.37 3.94 -0.50
N TRP A 134 7.48 3.38 -1.34
CA TRP A 134 6.41 2.47 -0.91
C TRP A 134 6.50 1.08 -1.56
N GLU A 135 7.64 0.72 -2.13
CA GLU A 135 7.96 -0.66 -2.52
C GLU A 135 8.34 -1.53 -1.31
N GLU A 136 8.72 -2.80 -1.55
CA GLU A 136 8.81 -3.96 -0.64
C GLU A 136 9.49 -3.73 0.73
N TYR A 137 10.27 -2.65 0.88
CA TYR A 137 10.96 -2.29 2.13
C TYR A 137 10.24 -1.25 3.00
N SER A 138 9.11 -0.71 2.55
CA SER A 138 8.34 0.28 3.31
C SER A 138 7.50 -0.40 4.39
N ARG A 139 7.80 -0.14 5.66
CA ARG A 139 6.96 -0.58 6.80
C ARG A 139 5.67 0.22 6.93
N LEU A 140 5.49 1.26 6.10
CA LEU A 140 4.35 2.14 6.19
C LEU A 140 3.16 1.59 5.40
N PRO A 141 1.95 1.65 5.95
CA PRO A 141 0.74 1.36 5.18
C PRO A 141 0.65 2.19 3.91
N ALA A 142 0.10 1.61 2.85
CA ALA A 142 -0.15 2.32 1.60
C ALA A 142 -1.00 3.60 1.80
N SER A 143 -1.87 3.62 2.81
CA SER A 143 -2.72 4.76 3.15
C SER A 143 -1.93 5.99 3.62
N CYS A 144 -0.72 5.83 4.18
CA CYS A 144 0.17 6.95 4.52
C CYS A 144 0.68 7.70 3.30
N TRP A 145 0.78 7.00 2.16
CA TRP A 145 1.36 7.54 0.93
C TRP A 145 0.31 8.05 -0.06
N ARG A 146 -0.99 8.00 0.30
CA ARG A 146 -2.10 8.28 -0.61
C ARG A 146 -1.95 9.62 -1.32
N ASP A 147 -1.80 10.70 -0.56
CA ASP A 147 -1.72 12.05 -1.12
C ASP A 147 -0.50 12.24 -2.04
N ILE A 148 0.61 11.59 -1.71
CA ILE A 148 1.85 11.63 -2.51
C ILE A 148 1.67 10.82 -3.80
N LYS A 149 1.04 9.64 -3.74
CA LYS A 149 0.70 8.83 -4.91
C LYS A 149 -0.25 9.57 -5.84
N GLU A 150 -1.28 10.20 -5.30
CA GLU A 150 -2.22 11.02 -6.08
C GLU A 150 -1.51 12.20 -6.76
N ALA A 151 -0.59 12.89 -6.06
CA ALA A 151 0.23 13.92 -6.68
C ALA A 151 1.13 13.35 -7.80
N ARG A 152 1.79 12.20 -7.58
CA ARG A 152 2.58 11.53 -8.63
C ARG A 152 1.73 11.24 -9.86
N ASP A 153 0.55 10.64 -9.69
CA ASP A 153 -0.33 10.26 -10.79
C ASP A 153 -0.84 11.49 -11.57
N ARG A 154 -1.10 12.60 -10.87
CA ARG A 154 -1.43 13.89 -11.51
C ARG A 154 -0.26 14.42 -12.33
N LEU A 155 0.95 14.43 -11.79
CA LEU A 155 2.16 14.86 -12.52
C LEU A 155 2.36 14.04 -13.79
N VAL A 156 2.30 12.70 -13.67
CA VAL A 156 2.42 11.77 -14.81
C VAL A 156 1.35 12.05 -15.86
N THR A 157 0.11 12.31 -15.44
CA THR A 157 -0.99 12.65 -16.36
C THR A 157 -0.70 13.94 -17.12
N ARG A 158 -0.16 14.97 -16.46
CA ARG A 158 0.23 16.23 -17.12
C ARG A 158 1.38 16.03 -18.10
N VAL A 159 2.42 15.30 -17.72
CA VAL A 159 3.56 14.99 -18.60
C VAL A 159 3.13 14.23 -19.86
N ARG A 160 2.18 13.30 -19.72
CA ARG A 160 1.60 12.60 -20.89
C ARG A 160 0.75 13.50 -21.79
N GLY A 161 0.28 14.63 -21.29
CA GLY A 161 -0.45 15.64 -22.05
C GLY A 161 0.45 16.62 -22.80
N LEU A 162 1.76 16.63 -22.54
CA LEU A 162 2.72 17.48 -23.24
C LEU A 162 2.88 17.05 -24.70
N THR A 163 3.19 18.02 -25.56
CA THR A 163 3.57 17.77 -26.96
C THR A 163 4.88 17.00 -27.04
N ASP A 164 5.14 16.34 -28.17
CA ASP A 164 6.39 15.56 -28.34
C ASP A 164 7.67 16.40 -28.14
N PRO A 165 7.78 17.66 -28.62
CA PRO A 165 8.97 18.49 -28.36
C PRO A 165 9.16 18.84 -26.88
N GLU A 166 8.09 19.26 -26.19
CA GLU A 166 8.15 19.56 -24.74
C GLU A 166 8.57 18.31 -23.98
N ARG A 167 7.91 17.20 -24.30
CA ARG A 167 8.19 15.90 -23.72
C ARG A 167 9.65 15.45 -23.93
N ALA A 168 10.20 15.65 -25.12
CA ALA A 168 11.59 15.32 -25.43
C ALA A 168 12.61 16.18 -24.65
N SER A 169 12.19 17.37 -24.17
CA SER A 169 13.03 18.23 -23.34
C SER A 169 13.08 17.82 -21.86
N LEU A 170 12.25 16.87 -21.41
CA LEU A 170 12.27 16.35 -20.04
C LEU A 170 13.47 15.42 -19.82
N SER A 171 14.55 15.97 -19.27
CA SER A 171 15.79 15.24 -19.00
C SER A 171 15.64 14.18 -17.90
N SER A 172 14.74 14.40 -16.95
CA SER A 172 14.53 13.57 -15.76
C SER A 172 13.51 12.46 -15.96
N TRP A 173 12.81 12.43 -17.10
CA TRP A 173 11.73 11.46 -17.34
C TRP A 173 12.21 10.00 -17.35
N ASN A 174 13.35 9.72 -17.97
CA ASN A 174 13.88 8.36 -18.04
C ASN A 174 14.27 7.84 -16.64
N GLY A 175 14.95 8.67 -15.84
CA GLY A 175 15.29 8.32 -14.45
C GLY A 175 14.04 8.08 -13.60
N PHE A 176 12.99 8.88 -13.80
CA PHE A 176 11.70 8.66 -13.16
C PHE A 176 11.05 7.32 -13.57
N CYS A 177 11.12 6.95 -14.86
CA CYS A 177 10.63 5.67 -15.36
C CYS A 177 11.44 4.46 -14.87
N ASP A 178 12.73 4.65 -14.61
CA ASP A 178 13.57 3.61 -14.00
C ASP A 178 13.19 3.37 -12.54
N ILE A 179 12.69 4.39 -11.84
CA ILE A 179 12.12 4.24 -10.49
C ILE A 179 10.72 3.62 -10.55
N PHE A 180 9.91 4.02 -11.54
CA PHE A 180 8.52 3.58 -11.71
C PHE A 180 8.35 2.84 -13.03
N HIS A 181 8.78 1.57 -13.08
CA HIS A 181 8.84 0.77 -14.31
C HIS A 181 7.54 0.69 -15.12
N THR A 182 6.38 0.81 -14.47
CA THR A 182 5.08 0.86 -15.15
C THR A 182 4.92 2.06 -16.09
N GLU A 183 5.70 3.12 -15.88
CA GLU A 183 5.71 4.33 -16.70
C GLU A 183 6.57 4.16 -17.96
N ALA A 184 7.68 3.42 -17.86
CA ALA A 184 8.58 3.14 -18.98
C ALA A 184 7.85 2.46 -20.17
N ALA A 185 6.99 1.49 -19.86
CA ALA A 185 6.21 0.75 -20.87
C ALA A 185 5.20 1.63 -21.61
N ARG A 186 4.73 2.71 -20.98
CA ARG A 186 3.73 3.64 -21.55
C ARG A 186 4.37 4.74 -22.40
N TRP A 187 5.68 4.95 -22.27
CA TRP A 187 6.39 6.04 -22.93
C TRP A 187 6.84 5.73 -24.36
N ARG A 188 7.26 4.50 -24.65
CA ARG A 188 7.94 4.14 -25.92
C ARG A 188 7.02 4.07 -27.15
N GLY A 189 5.77 4.50 -27.05
CA GLY A 189 4.82 4.45 -28.17
C GLY A 189 4.61 3.03 -28.72
N GLU A 190 4.97 1.98 -27.96
CA GLU A 190 4.60 0.63 -28.34
C GLU A 190 3.07 0.61 -28.47
N PRO A 191 2.53 0.13 -29.61
CA PRO A 191 1.09 0.05 -29.79
C PRO A 191 0.57 -0.71 -28.59
N GLN A 192 -0.30 -0.06 -27.82
CA GLN A 192 -0.96 -0.70 -26.69
C GLN A 192 -1.57 -2.00 -27.24
N ARG A 193 -0.93 -3.14 -26.94
CA ARG A 193 -1.76 -4.27 -26.59
C ARG A 193 -2.59 -3.71 -25.45
N PRO A 194 -3.93 -3.64 -25.59
CA PRO A 194 -4.76 -3.13 -24.53
C PRO A 194 -4.26 -3.81 -23.27
N VAL A 195 -3.80 -3.02 -22.29
CA VAL A 195 -3.50 -3.56 -20.98
C VAL A 195 -4.87 -4.01 -20.51
N VAL A 196 -5.21 -5.26 -20.81
CA VAL A 196 -6.32 -5.93 -20.19
C VAL A 196 -5.94 -5.86 -18.73
N LYS A 197 -6.51 -4.89 -18.02
CA LYS A 197 -6.29 -4.71 -16.59
C LYS A 197 -6.53 -6.10 -16.02
N ARG A 198 -5.46 -6.74 -15.54
CA ARG A 198 -5.57 -8.11 -15.05
C ARG A 198 -6.62 -8.05 -13.96
N LYS A 199 -7.62 -8.91 -14.11
CA LYS A 199 -8.71 -8.96 -13.15
C LYS A 199 -8.13 -9.33 -11.79
N ARG A 200 -8.62 -8.66 -10.75
CA ARG A 200 -8.09 -8.77 -9.39
C ARG A 200 -8.92 -9.78 -8.60
N VAL A 201 -8.26 -10.77 -8.03
CA VAL A 201 -8.90 -11.86 -7.28
C VAL A 201 -8.46 -11.75 -5.82
N LEU A 202 -9.43 -11.65 -4.91
CA LEU A 202 -9.17 -11.78 -3.48
C LEU A 202 -9.22 -13.27 -3.11
N ILE A 203 -8.18 -13.79 -2.46
CA ILE A 203 -8.12 -15.16 -1.98
C ILE A 203 -8.01 -15.13 -0.46
N VAL A 204 -9.00 -15.71 0.22
CA VAL A 204 -9.07 -15.77 1.68
C VAL A 204 -9.04 -17.23 2.10
N ASP A 205 -7.86 -17.71 2.49
CA ASP A 205 -7.58 -19.13 2.75
C ASP A 205 -6.27 -19.26 3.54
N ASP A 206 -6.24 -20.05 4.60
CA ASP A 206 -5.07 -20.20 5.49
C ASP A 206 -4.08 -21.26 5.00
N LEU A 207 -4.57 -22.34 4.37
CA LEU A 207 -3.76 -23.50 4.01
C LEU A 207 -3.26 -23.48 2.55
N ILE A 208 -4.12 -23.12 1.60
CA ILE A 208 -3.87 -23.28 0.16
C ILE A 208 -3.86 -21.96 -0.62
N ALA A 209 -3.98 -20.80 0.05
CA ALA A 209 -3.94 -19.49 -0.61
C ALA A 209 -2.78 -19.35 -1.60
N LYS A 210 -1.57 -19.80 -1.22
CA LYS A 210 -0.40 -19.70 -2.10
C LYS A 210 -0.49 -20.59 -3.34
N SER A 211 -1.00 -21.81 -3.18
CA SER A 211 -1.22 -22.73 -4.30
C SER A 211 -2.28 -22.21 -5.26
N LEU A 212 -3.37 -21.62 -4.74
CA LEU A 212 -4.39 -20.95 -5.55
C LEU A 212 -3.80 -19.76 -6.31
N GLU A 213 -2.96 -18.96 -5.64
CA GLU A 213 -2.24 -17.83 -6.25
C GLU A 213 -1.37 -18.32 -7.41
N ASP A 214 -0.56 -19.35 -7.21
CA ASP A 214 0.38 -19.86 -8.23
C ASP A 214 -0.37 -20.38 -9.48
N VAL A 215 -1.58 -20.93 -9.30
CA VAL A 215 -2.44 -21.36 -10.41
C VAL A 215 -3.03 -20.17 -11.16
N LEU A 216 -3.43 -19.11 -10.45
CA LEU A 216 -4.07 -17.94 -11.05
C LEU A 216 -3.05 -16.91 -11.57
N ARG A 217 -1.80 -16.98 -11.10
CA ARG A 217 -0.71 -16.09 -11.50
C ARG A 217 -0.47 -16.19 -13.01
N GLY A 218 -0.23 -15.04 -13.62
CA GLY A 218 -0.01 -14.88 -15.06
C GLY A 218 -1.25 -14.35 -15.80
N GLU A 219 -2.44 -14.63 -15.30
CA GLU A 219 -3.71 -14.13 -15.84
C GLU A 219 -4.40 -13.14 -14.92
N PHE A 220 -4.39 -13.41 -13.60
CA PHE A 220 -5.02 -12.58 -12.58
C PHE A 220 -3.97 -11.92 -11.68
N GLU A 221 -4.35 -10.80 -11.07
CA GLU A 221 -3.61 -10.21 -9.94
C GLU A 221 -4.29 -10.67 -8.65
N CYS A 222 -3.55 -11.31 -7.75
CA CYS A 222 -4.12 -11.96 -6.57
C CYS A 222 -3.69 -11.24 -5.29
N ASP A 223 -4.66 -10.92 -4.43
CA ASP A 223 -4.41 -10.48 -3.06
C ASP A 223 -4.74 -11.63 -2.11
N LEU A 224 -3.83 -11.97 -1.22
CA LEU A 224 -3.99 -13.08 -0.27
C LEU A 224 -4.37 -12.55 1.12
N ILE A 225 -5.21 -13.29 1.82
CA ILE A 225 -5.52 -13.13 3.24
C ILE A 225 -5.54 -14.52 3.86
N THR A 226 -4.61 -14.79 4.78
CA THR A 226 -4.39 -16.16 5.28
C THR A 226 -4.85 -16.36 6.71
N SER A 227 -5.59 -15.41 7.27
CA SER A 227 -6.18 -15.51 8.61
C SER A 227 -7.28 -14.49 8.83
N ILE A 228 -8.21 -14.76 9.75
CA ILE A 228 -9.24 -13.79 10.16
C ILE A 228 -8.64 -12.52 10.81
N GLY A 229 -7.49 -12.65 11.46
CA GLY A 229 -6.76 -11.52 12.05
C GLY A 229 -6.23 -10.57 10.98
N GLU A 230 -5.76 -11.09 9.85
CA GLU A 230 -5.34 -10.29 8.70
C GLU A 230 -6.53 -9.58 8.05
N TRP A 231 -7.64 -10.30 7.83
CA TRP A 231 -8.91 -9.72 7.35
C TRP A 231 -9.34 -8.50 8.18
N THR A 232 -9.39 -8.68 9.51
CA THR A 232 -9.81 -7.64 10.45
C THR A 232 -8.89 -6.42 10.40
N ARG A 233 -7.56 -6.63 10.37
CA ARG A 233 -6.59 -5.52 10.24
C ARG A 233 -6.78 -4.77 8.92
N ARG A 234 -7.03 -5.48 7.83
CA ARG A 234 -7.23 -4.89 6.50
C ARG A 234 -8.47 -4.00 6.46
N LEU A 235 -9.59 -4.44 7.05
CA LEU A 235 -10.78 -3.62 7.19
C LEU A 235 -10.56 -2.40 8.09
N ALA A 236 -9.91 -2.59 9.24
CA ALA A 236 -9.62 -1.49 10.18
C ALA A 236 -8.72 -0.39 9.58
N ALA A 237 -7.80 -0.77 8.69
CA ALA A 237 -6.94 0.17 7.98
C ALA A 237 -7.61 0.83 6.76
N GLY A 238 -8.88 0.49 6.45
CA GLY A 238 -9.64 1.07 5.35
C GLY A 238 -9.05 0.74 3.97
N HIS A 239 -8.46 -0.45 3.82
CA HIS A 239 -7.97 -0.88 2.51
C HIS A 239 -9.14 -1.03 1.53
N PRO A 240 -9.00 -0.56 0.28
CA PRO A 240 -10.01 -0.77 -0.73
C PRO A 240 -10.17 -2.28 -1.01
N LEU A 241 -11.42 -2.72 -1.16
CA LEU A 241 -11.82 -4.06 -1.60
C LEU A 241 -12.10 -4.06 -3.11
N ASP A 242 -11.20 -3.46 -3.89
CA ASP A 242 -11.34 -3.25 -5.34
C ASP A 242 -10.94 -4.47 -6.18
N HIS A 243 -11.53 -5.61 -5.81
CA HIS A 243 -11.38 -6.89 -6.50
C HIS A 243 -12.56 -7.14 -7.44
N ASP A 244 -12.30 -7.90 -8.50
CA ASP A 244 -13.31 -8.33 -9.48
C ASP A 244 -14.04 -9.60 -9.01
N CYS A 245 -13.43 -10.42 -8.14
CA CYS A 245 -14.11 -11.50 -7.43
C CYS A 245 -13.35 -11.89 -6.14
N ALA A 246 -13.98 -12.70 -5.29
CA ALA A 246 -13.38 -13.30 -4.11
C ALA A 246 -13.55 -14.82 -4.04
N LEU A 247 -12.50 -15.52 -3.61
CA LEU A 247 -12.50 -16.93 -3.22
C LEU A 247 -12.29 -16.99 -1.72
N VAL A 248 -13.24 -17.56 -0.99
CA VAL A 248 -13.23 -17.55 0.48
C VAL A 248 -13.37 -18.97 1.00
N ASP A 249 -12.37 -19.44 1.74
CA ASP A 249 -12.48 -20.68 2.51
C ASP A 249 -13.44 -20.50 3.68
N LEU A 250 -14.20 -21.56 3.99
CA LEU A 250 -15.13 -21.55 5.11
C LEU A 250 -14.39 -21.49 6.45
N HIS A 251 -13.27 -22.19 6.54
CA HIS A 251 -12.42 -22.34 7.71
C HIS A 251 -11.14 -21.54 7.49
N LEU A 252 -10.73 -20.73 8.47
CA LEU A 252 -9.55 -19.87 8.33
C LEU A 252 -8.54 -20.06 9.46
N ASP A 253 -8.81 -20.99 10.38
CA ASP A 253 -7.88 -21.50 11.37
C ASP A 253 -7.80 -23.03 11.24
N GLU A 254 -6.65 -23.61 11.59
CA GLU A 254 -6.37 -25.07 11.53
C GLU A 254 -7.36 -25.93 12.35
N GLY A 255 -8.18 -25.32 13.20
CA GLY A 255 -9.29 -25.98 13.87
C GLY A 255 -10.57 -25.87 13.05
N MET A 256 -11.03 -26.98 12.44
CA MET A 256 -12.23 -27.09 11.57
C MET A 256 -13.59 -26.69 12.21
N VAL A 257 -13.58 -26.04 13.37
CA VAL A 257 -14.77 -25.58 14.11
C VAL A 257 -15.00 -24.08 13.92
N ASP A 258 -14.05 -23.34 13.34
CA ASP A 258 -14.21 -21.91 13.14
C ASP A 258 -15.06 -21.63 11.88
N GLY A 259 -16.13 -20.87 12.03
CA GLY A 259 -16.96 -20.38 10.92
C GLY A 259 -16.43 -19.05 10.38
N HIS A 260 -15.13 -18.75 10.53
CA HIS A 260 -14.58 -17.42 10.29
C HIS A 260 -14.69 -16.99 8.82
N GLY A 261 -14.69 -17.92 7.88
CA GLY A 261 -15.03 -17.63 6.48
C GLY A 261 -16.41 -17.00 6.32
N ARG A 262 -17.39 -17.36 7.17
CA ARG A 262 -18.73 -16.74 7.14
C ARG A 262 -18.68 -15.26 7.51
N LEU A 263 -17.83 -14.87 8.46
CA LEU A 263 -17.64 -13.46 8.83
C LEU A 263 -17.08 -12.66 7.66
N VAL A 264 -16.10 -13.23 6.95
CA VAL A 264 -15.55 -12.62 5.73
C VAL A 264 -16.66 -12.44 4.69
N LEU A 265 -17.48 -13.45 4.45
CA LEU A 265 -18.60 -13.38 3.50
C LEU A 265 -19.65 -12.33 3.89
N GLU A 266 -19.99 -12.25 5.18
CA GLU A 266 -20.90 -11.23 5.70
C GLU A 266 -20.37 -9.81 5.48
N ASP A 267 -19.08 -9.59 5.76
CA ASP A 267 -18.42 -8.31 5.51
C ASP A 267 -18.36 -7.98 4.02
N LEU A 268 -18.02 -8.95 3.16
CA LEU A 268 -17.99 -8.75 1.72
C LEU A 268 -19.37 -8.39 1.18
N ARG A 269 -20.42 -9.09 1.60
CA ARG A 269 -21.80 -8.77 1.21
C ARG A 269 -22.21 -7.37 1.65
N ARG A 270 -21.79 -6.94 2.84
CA ARG A 270 -22.11 -5.61 3.39
C ARG A 270 -21.33 -4.48 2.71
N LEU A 271 -20.04 -4.69 2.43
CA LEU A 271 -19.13 -3.66 1.93
C LEU A 271 -19.05 -3.62 0.41
N ARG A 272 -19.29 -4.75 -0.25
CA ARG A 272 -19.15 -4.99 -1.70
C ARG A 272 -20.23 -5.95 -2.20
N PRO A 273 -21.52 -5.60 -2.09
CA PRO A 273 -22.63 -6.49 -2.42
C PRO A 273 -22.60 -7.04 -3.86
N GLU A 274 -22.05 -6.27 -4.80
CA GLU A 274 -21.98 -6.68 -6.21
C GLU A 274 -20.81 -7.63 -6.51
N MET A 275 -19.83 -7.78 -5.60
CA MET A 275 -18.63 -8.55 -5.89
C MET A 275 -18.93 -10.06 -5.94
N PRO A 276 -18.70 -10.72 -7.10
CA PRO A 276 -18.85 -12.17 -7.22
C PRO A 276 -17.96 -12.88 -6.21
N THR A 277 -18.57 -13.72 -5.38
CA THR A 277 -17.86 -14.46 -4.33
C THR A 277 -18.16 -15.94 -4.45
N ALA A 278 -17.12 -16.78 -4.34
CA ALA A 278 -17.26 -18.23 -4.25
C ALA A 278 -16.74 -18.74 -2.91
N LEU A 279 -17.54 -19.60 -2.27
CA LEU A 279 -17.14 -20.33 -1.08
C LEU A 279 -16.29 -21.53 -1.48
N MET A 280 -15.19 -21.77 -0.80
CA MET A 280 -14.42 -23.02 -0.86
C MET A 280 -14.65 -23.79 0.44
N SER A 281 -14.92 -25.09 0.36
CA SER A 281 -14.97 -25.94 1.57
C SER A 281 -14.76 -27.40 1.22
N ALA A 282 -14.06 -28.14 2.09
CA ALA A 282 -13.90 -29.59 1.98
C ALA A 282 -15.15 -30.34 2.48
N GLU A 283 -15.83 -29.78 3.47
CA GLU A 283 -17.06 -30.32 4.05
C GLU A 283 -18.18 -29.32 3.85
N LEU A 284 -19.12 -29.67 2.98
CA LEU A 284 -20.36 -28.91 2.84
C LEU A 284 -21.39 -29.49 3.80
N PRO A 285 -22.17 -28.64 4.50
CA PRO A 285 -23.27 -29.13 5.30
C PRO A 285 -24.22 -29.96 4.41
N PHE A 286 -24.96 -30.90 5.00
CA PHE A 286 -25.97 -31.74 4.30
C PHE A 286 -27.17 -30.95 3.73
N GLU A 287 -27.05 -29.63 3.64
CA GLU A 287 -28.03 -28.74 3.04
C GLU A 287 -27.93 -28.76 1.51
N ASP A 288 -29.04 -28.41 0.87
CA ASP A 288 -29.07 -28.14 -0.56
C ASP A 288 -28.11 -26.97 -0.93
N LEU A 289 -27.29 -27.18 -1.96
CA LEU A 289 -26.25 -26.24 -2.40
C LEU A 289 -26.80 -24.85 -2.73
N GLU A 290 -27.99 -24.76 -3.33
CA GLU A 290 -28.62 -23.49 -3.67
C GLU A 290 -29.16 -22.75 -2.44
N SER A 291 -29.53 -23.49 -1.40
CA SER A 291 -29.90 -22.94 -0.10
C SER A 291 -28.67 -22.38 0.62
N LEU A 292 -27.54 -23.08 0.56
CA LEU A 292 -26.26 -22.62 1.12
C LEU A 292 -25.73 -21.36 0.40
N LYS A 293 -25.80 -21.34 -0.94
CA LYS A 293 -25.42 -20.15 -1.73
C LYS A 293 -26.23 -18.93 -1.33
N ARG A 294 -27.55 -19.07 -1.22
CA ARG A 294 -28.46 -17.99 -0.83
C ARG A 294 -28.20 -17.50 0.59
N SER A 295 -27.98 -18.41 1.55
CA SER A 295 -27.76 -18.03 2.95
C SER A 295 -26.45 -17.27 3.15
N LEU A 296 -25.39 -17.69 2.47
CA LEU A 296 -24.06 -17.09 2.55
C LEU A 296 -23.83 -15.94 1.56
N GLY A 297 -24.76 -15.70 0.63
CA GLY A 297 -24.63 -14.66 -0.39
C GLY A 297 -23.49 -14.93 -1.38
N VAL A 298 -23.15 -16.20 -1.62
CA VAL A 298 -22.11 -16.60 -2.57
C VAL A 298 -22.73 -17.06 -3.89
N ARG A 299 -22.05 -16.79 -5.00
CA ARG A 299 -22.51 -17.18 -6.34
C ARG A 299 -22.16 -18.63 -6.66
N ASN A 300 -21.10 -19.14 -6.05
CA ASN A 300 -20.68 -20.52 -6.27
C ASN A 300 -20.08 -21.16 -5.02
N VAL A 301 -20.04 -22.49 -5.02
CA VAL A 301 -19.43 -23.30 -3.97
C VAL A 301 -18.46 -24.27 -4.64
N ILE A 302 -17.20 -24.22 -4.22
CA ILE A 302 -16.09 -25.01 -4.73
C ILE A 302 -15.80 -26.10 -3.71
N PRO A 303 -16.12 -27.37 -4.00
CA PRO A 303 -15.73 -28.46 -3.13
C PRO A 303 -14.20 -28.60 -3.17
N LYS A 304 -13.54 -28.47 -2.01
CA LYS A 304 -12.12 -28.79 -1.86
C LYS A 304 -12.01 -30.30 -1.72
N HIS A 305 -11.64 -31.00 -2.79
CA HIS A 305 -11.25 -32.39 -2.66
C HIS A 305 -9.86 -32.42 -2.00
N ASN A 306 -9.78 -32.97 -0.79
CA ASN A 306 -8.57 -33.03 0.06
C ASN A 306 -7.39 -33.86 -0.50
N ASP A 307 -7.36 -34.15 -1.80
CA ASP A 307 -6.29 -34.94 -2.38
C ASP A 307 -5.14 -34.02 -2.80
N GLN A 308 -4.01 -34.15 -2.12
CA GLN A 308 -2.69 -33.58 -2.48
C GLN A 308 -2.20 -33.95 -3.91
N LYS A 309 -3.03 -34.62 -4.72
CA LYS A 309 -2.73 -35.12 -6.08
C LYS A 309 -3.90 -35.04 -7.08
N GLY A 310 -5.05 -34.47 -6.71
CA GLY A 310 -6.17 -34.32 -7.64
C GLY A 310 -5.95 -33.11 -8.57
N PRO A 311 -6.40 -33.15 -9.85
CA PRO A 311 -6.44 -31.93 -10.65
C PRO A 311 -7.40 -30.97 -9.97
N MET A 312 -6.91 -29.81 -9.53
CA MET A 312 -7.80 -28.71 -9.17
C MET A 312 -8.83 -28.58 -10.30
N ILE A 313 -10.12 -28.51 -9.94
CA ILE A 313 -11.19 -28.00 -10.82
C ILE A 313 -10.58 -26.88 -11.66
N PRO A 314 -10.88 -26.73 -12.97
CA PRO A 314 -10.28 -25.69 -13.81
C PRO A 314 -10.56 -24.30 -13.23
N LEU A 315 -9.71 -23.89 -12.29
CA LEU A 315 -9.93 -22.80 -11.34
C LEU A 315 -9.92 -21.48 -12.09
N ARG A 316 -9.09 -21.40 -13.13
CA ARG A 316 -9.06 -20.27 -14.07
C ARG A 316 -10.41 -20.10 -14.77
N ASP A 317 -11.01 -21.16 -15.28
CA ASP A 317 -12.30 -21.07 -15.98
C ASP A 317 -13.43 -20.70 -15.03
N LEU A 318 -13.37 -21.21 -13.80
CA LEU A 318 -14.31 -20.83 -12.76
C LEU A 318 -14.20 -19.35 -12.39
N VAL A 319 -12.98 -18.85 -12.16
CA VAL A 319 -12.73 -17.43 -11.85
C VAL A 319 -13.15 -16.54 -13.02
N ARG A 320 -12.84 -16.92 -14.27
CA ARG A 320 -13.34 -16.23 -15.47
C ARG A 320 -14.86 -16.14 -15.46
N LYS A 321 -15.54 -17.25 -15.20
CA LYS A 321 -17.01 -17.31 -15.17
C LYS A 321 -17.59 -16.45 -14.06
N LEU A 322 -17.02 -16.51 -12.85
CA LEU A 322 -17.42 -15.67 -11.71
C LEU A 322 -17.33 -14.17 -12.04
N ILE A 323 -16.24 -13.76 -12.70
CA ILE A 323 -16.03 -12.36 -13.09
C ILE A 323 -16.95 -11.97 -14.27
N ALA A 324 -17.17 -12.86 -15.24
CA ALA A 324 -17.98 -12.58 -16.42
C ALA A 324 -19.48 -12.51 -16.12
N ASP A 325 -19.96 -13.33 -15.18
CA ASP A 325 -21.33 -13.32 -14.71
C ASP A 325 -21.61 -12.15 -13.73
N GLY A 326 -20.53 -11.47 -13.30
CA GLY A 326 -20.43 -10.40 -12.29
C GLY A 326 -21.20 -9.13 -12.58
#